data_AF-A0A382D0X4-F1
#
_entry.id   AF-A0A382D0X4-F1
#
_cell.length_a   1.000
_cell.length_b   1.000
_cell.length_c   1.000
_cell.angle_alpha   90.00
_cell.angle_beta   90.00
_cell.angle_gamma   90.00
#
_symmetry.space_group_name_H-M   'P 1'
#
loop_
_entity.id
_entity.type
_entity.pdbx_description
1 polymer ?
#
loop_
_entity_poly.entity_id
_entity_poly.type
_entity_poly.pdbx_seq_one_letter_code
_entity_poly.pdbx_strand_id
1 'polypeptide(L)' 'MDVFEHEPEINPNLRALDNALLLPHMGSATLEARVDMGEKVLINIRTFVDGHRPPDRVIAKLI' A
#
# COMPACT_ATOMS: atom_id res chain seq x y z
N MET A 1 15.39 -3.65 -2.63
CA MET A 1 14.02 -3.65 -3.17
C MET A 1 13.05 -3.90 -2.04
N ASP A 2 11.91 -3.21 -2.06
CA ASP A 2 10.85 -3.35 -1.06
C ASP A 2 9.60 -4.04 -1.62
N VAL A 3 9.56 -4.32 -2.92
CA VAL A 3 8.43 -5.00 -3.58
C VAL A 3 8.92 -6.16 -4.44
N PHE A 4 8.13 -7.24 -4.52
CA PHE A 4 8.41 -8.43 -5.33
C PHE A 4 7.15 -8.90 -6.08
N GLU A 5 7.34 -9.61 -7.20
CA GLU A 5 6.24 -10.03 -8.07
C GLU A 5 5.31 -11.07 -7.42
N HIS A 6 5.87 -11.97 -6.60
CA HIS A 6 5.17 -13.09 -5.98
C HIS A 6 5.31 -13.06 -4.46
N GLU A 7 5.03 -11.92 -3.82
CA GLU A 7 5.17 -11.79 -2.36
C GLU A 7 4.35 -12.85 -1.59
N PRO A 8 4.93 -13.50 -0.56
CA PRO A 8 6.21 -13.18 0.10
C PRO A 8 7.43 -13.88 -0.52
N GLU A 9 7.27 -14.66 -1.60
CA GLU A 9 8.37 -15.33 -2.27
C GLU A 9 9.29 -14.34 -3.00
N ILE A 10 10.59 -14.52 -2.82
CA ILE A 10 11.63 -13.71 -3.46
C ILE A 10 12.40 -14.62 -4.41
N ASN A 11 12.68 -14.11 -5.62
CA ASN A 11 13.50 -14.82 -6.60
C ASN A 11 14.84 -15.25 -5.95
N PRO A 12 15.19 -16.57 -5.93
CA PRO A 12 16.40 -17.05 -5.27
C PRO A 12 17.69 -16.42 -5.80
N ASN A 13 17.75 -16.11 -7.10
CA ASN A 13 18.92 -15.46 -7.70
C ASN A 13 19.07 -14.02 -7.19
N LEU A 14 17.98 -13.29 -7.00
CA LEU A 14 18.01 -11.94 -6.41
C LEU A 14 18.42 -11.97 -4.93
N ARG A 15 17.94 -12.98 -4.19
CA ARG A 15 18.29 -13.17 -2.77
C ARG A 15 19.77 -13.52 -2.55
N ALA A 16 20.41 -14.13 -3.55
CA ALA A 16 21.82 -14.53 -3.48
C ALA A 16 22.81 -13.39 -3.82
N LEU A 17 22.33 -12.21 -4.23
CA LEU A 17 23.18 -11.08 -4.58
C LEU A 17 23.67 -10.34 -3.33
N ASP A 18 24.99 -10.28 -3.14
CA ASP A 18 25.61 -9.56 -2.01
C ASP A 18 25.46 -8.03 -2.10
N ASN A 19 25.12 -7.51 -3.28
CA ASN A 19 24.94 -6.07 -3.54
C ASN A 19 23.47 -5.63 -3.51
N ALA A 20 22.55 -6.47 -3.01
CA ALA A 20 21.13 -6.16 -2.92
C ALA A 20 20.66 -6.08 -1.45
N LEU A 21 20.11 -4.93 -1.05
CA LEU A 21 19.36 -4.80 0.21
C LEU A 21 17.87 -5.08 -0.05
N LEU A 22 17.30 -6.04 0.67
CA LEU A 22 15.91 -6.48 0.50
C LEU A 22 15.09 -6.15 1.74
N LEU A 23 13.90 -5.60 1.55
CA LEU A 23 12.95 -5.24 2.62
C LEU A 23 11.59 -5.91 2.33
N PRO A 24 10.83 -6.35 3.36
CA PRO A 24 9.57 -7.08 3.18
C PRO A 24 8.37 -6.12 3.08
N HIS A 25 8.30 -5.32 2.02
CA HIS A 25 7.16 -4.43 1.73
C HIS A 25 6.79 -3.49 2.88
N MET A 26 7.81 -2.82 3.43
CA MET A 26 7.69 -1.98 4.62
C MET A 26 7.69 -0.48 4.29
N GLY A 27 7.63 -0.07 3.02
CA GLY A 27 7.71 1.34 2.62
C GLY A 27 6.67 2.24 3.28
N SER A 28 5.50 1.71 3.62
CA SER A 28 4.42 2.43 4.32
C SER A 28 4.29 2.07 5.81
N ALA A 29 5.24 1.30 6.37
CA ALA A 29 5.17 0.75 7.72
C ALA A 29 5.72 1.71 8.80
N THR A 30 5.42 3.01 8.72
CA THR A 30 5.65 3.95 9.83
C THR A 30 4.37 4.14 10.64
N LEU A 31 4.50 4.55 11.90
CA LEU A 31 3.33 4.79 12.76
C LEU A 31 2.42 5.87 12.15
N GLU A 32 3.01 6.97 11.70
CA GLU A 32 2.32 8.13 11.14
C GLU A 32 1.56 7.75 9.87
N ALA A 33 2.21 7.04 8.94
CA ALA A 33 1.57 6.62 7.69
C ALA A 33 0.43 5.63 7.95
N ARG A 34 0.61 4.67 8.87
CA ARG A 34 -0.42 3.68 9.21
C ARG A 34 -1.63 4.32 9.88
N VAL A 35 -1.42 5.30 10.76
CA VAL A 35 -2.52 6.09 11.37
C VAL A 35 -3.25 6.90 10.30
N ASP A 36 -2.54 7.68 9.47
CA ASP A 36 -3.17 8.51 8.43
C ASP A 36 -3.96 7.68 7.41
N MET A 37 -3.42 6.55 6.95
CA MET A 37 -4.15 5.63 6.06
C MET A 37 -5.39 5.06 6.72
N GLY A 38 -5.33 4.71 8.02
CA GLY A 38 -6.49 4.23 8.77
C GLY A 38 -7.60 5.28 8.87
N GLU A 39 -7.24 6.52 9.22
CA GLU A 39 -8.17 7.65 9.28
C GLU A 39 -8.82 7.92 7.91
N LYS A 40 -8.04 7.87 6.82
CA LYS A 40 -8.57 8.01 5.45
C LYS A 40 -9.62 6.95 5.13
N VAL A 41 -9.40 5.69 5.51
CA VAL A 41 -10.41 4.62 5.31
C VAL A 41 -11.70 4.95 6.07
N LEU A 42 -11.60 5.36 7.34
CA LEU A 42 -12.76 5.72 8.15
C LEU A 42 -13.55 6.89 7.54
N ILE A 43 -12.85 7.94 7.09
CA ILE A 43 -13.46 9.11 6.45
C ILE A 43 -14.20 8.72 5.17
N ASN A 44 -13.61 7.87 4.32
CA ASN A 44 -14.26 7.44 3.08
C ASN A 44 -15.52 6.59 3.36
N ILE A 45 -15.46 5.67 4.32
CA ILE A 45 -16.62 4.87 4.74
C ILE A 45 -17.72 5.78 5.28
N ARG A 46 -17.38 6.70 6.20
CA ARG A 46 -18.36 7.60 6.81
C ARG A 46 -19.04 8.48 5.76
N THR A 47 -18.23 9.09 4.89
CA THR A 47 -18.71 9.95 3.80
C THR A 47 -19.68 9.20 2.88
N PHE A 48 -19.38 7.93 2.57
CA PHE A 48 -20.28 7.08 1.77
C PHE A 48 -21.61 6.79 2.48
N VAL A 49 -21.55 6.38 3.75
CA VAL A 49 -22.74 6.06 4.56
C VAL A 49 -23.65 7.28 4.74
N ASP A 50 -23.07 8.47 4.82
CA ASP A 50 -23.81 9.74 4.89
C ASP A 50 -24.43 10.16 3.54
N GLY A 51 -24.33 9.34 2.49
CA GLY A 51 -24.89 9.61 1.16
C GLY A 51 -24.07 10.59 0.32
N HIS A 52 -22.87 10.97 0.78
CA HIS A 52 -21.97 11.85 0.07
C HIS A 52 -21.01 11.06 -0.82
N ARG A 53 -20.23 11.79 -1.64
CA ARG A 53 -19.18 11.20 -2.49
C ARG A 53 -17.89 11.08 -1.68
N PRO A 54 -17.34 9.86 -1.47
CA PRO A 54 -16.06 9.70 -0.78
C PRO A 54 -14.93 10.50 -1.43
N PRO A 55 -13.99 11.06 -0.64
CA PRO A 55 -12.90 11.89 -1.15
C PRO A 55 -11.90 11.10 -2.01
N ASP A 56 -11.58 9.85 -1.67
CA ASP A 56 -10.52 9.05 -2.30
C ASP A 56 -11.10 7.94 -3.21
N ARG A 57 -12.01 8.31 -4.12
CA ARG A 57 -12.60 7.34 -5.06
C ARG A 57 -11.61 6.93 -6.14
N VAL A 58 -11.43 5.62 -6.30
CA VAL A 58 -10.81 5.03 -7.49
C VAL A 58 -11.89 4.81 -8.55
N ILE A 59 -11.88 5.62 -9.61
CA ILE A 59 -12.86 5.54 -10.70
C ILE A 59 -12.20 4.81 -11.86
N ALA A 60 -12.83 3.73 -12.33
CA ALA A 60 -12.26 2.82 -13.31
C ALA A 60 -12.10 3.38 -14.74
N LYS A 61 -12.16 4.71 -14.97
CA LYS A 61 -11.93 5.32 -16.29
C LYS A 61 -11.41 6.77 -16.26
N LEU A 62 -10.18 6.92 -16.77
CA LEU A 62 -9.72 8.04 -17.61
C LEU A 62 -8.70 7.49 -18.62
N ILE A 63 -9.14 6.48 -19.40
CA ILE A 63 -8.55 6.01 -20.66
C ILE A 63 -9.72 5.77 -21.62
#